data_AF-A0A7J9FA59-F1
#
_entry.id   AF-A0A7J9FA59-F1
#
_cell.length_a   1.000
_cell.length_b   1.000
_cell.length_c   1.000
_cell.angle_alpha   90.00
_cell.angle_beta   90.00
_cell.angle_gamma   90.00
#
_symmetry.space_group_name_H-M   'P 1'
#
loop_
_entity.id
_entity.type
_entity.pdbx_description
1 polymer ?
#
loop_
_entity_poly.entity_id
_entity_poly.type
_entity_poly.pdbx_seq_one_letter_code
_entity_poly.pdbx_strand_id
1 'polypeptide(L)'
;MMGVSSVKEDVKAVIVVGFAGLVAGACSMAIGEFVSVCTQRDVEIAQMKREKRKGSSKSDENDEKLPNPVQAALASALAFAIGAVVPLLAAAFIRQPMVRMAVVVVVAG
;
A
#
# COMPACT_ATOMS: atom_id res chain seq x y z
N MET A 1 0.11 -13.28 -18.76
CA MET A 1 -1.25 -13.83 -18.97
C MET A 1 -2.03 -12.83 -19.81
N MET A 2 -2.13 -13.04 -21.12
CA MET A 2 -2.98 -12.25 -22.02
C MET A 2 -4.39 -12.84 -21.97
N GLY A 3 -5.41 -12.04 -21.67
CA GLY A 3 -6.78 -12.53 -21.62
C GLY A 3 -7.81 -11.48 -21.25
N VAL A 4 -7.90 -10.37 -21.99
CA VAL A 4 -9.11 -9.51 -21.96
C VAL A 4 -9.35 -8.72 -23.25
N SER A 5 -8.74 -9.11 -24.38
CA SER A 5 -8.84 -8.34 -25.64
C SER A 5 -10.07 -8.69 -26.49
N SER A 6 -11.16 -9.17 -25.87
CA SER A 6 -12.40 -9.43 -26.60
C SER A 6 -13.62 -9.37 -25.69
N VAL A 7 -13.84 -8.22 -25.06
CA VAL A 7 -15.18 -7.86 -24.58
C VAL A 7 -15.49 -6.49 -25.13
N LYS A 8 -16.31 -6.49 -26.18
CA LYS A 8 -17.00 -5.30 -26.68
C LYS A 8 -17.75 -4.64 -25.51
N GLU A 9 -17.44 -3.36 -25.28
CA GLU A 9 -18.35 -2.33 -24.78
C GLU A 9 -18.94 -2.39 -23.36
N ASP A 10 -18.51 -3.26 -22.45
CA ASP A 10 -18.93 -3.11 -21.04
C ASP A 10 -17.96 -2.25 -20.22
N VAL A 11 -18.05 -0.92 -20.39
CA VAL A 11 -17.40 0.08 -19.53
C VAL A 11 -17.68 -0.22 -18.04
N LYS A 12 -18.87 -0.75 -17.74
CA LYS A 12 -19.26 -1.20 -16.40
C LYS A 12 -18.36 -2.32 -15.87
N ALA A 13 -18.04 -3.32 -16.69
CA ALA A 13 -17.16 -4.41 -16.28
C ALA A 13 -15.74 -3.91 -15.99
N VAL A 14 -15.22 -3.00 -16.82
CA VAL A 14 -13.90 -2.40 -16.62
C VAL A 14 -13.83 -1.59 -15.32
N ILE A 15 -14.87 -0.81 -15.01
CA ILE A 15 -14.94 -0.04 -13.76
C ILE A 15 -15.00 -0.97 -12.54
N VAL A 16 -15.81 -2.03 -12.59
CA VAL A 16 -15.93 -2.99 -11.49
C VAL A 16 -14.61 -3.70 -11.24
N VAL A 17 -13.93 -4.17 -12.30
CA VAL A 17 -12.63 -4.83 -12.18
C VAL A 17 -11.54 -3.88 -11.66
N GLY A 18 -11.55 -2.61 -12.11
CA GLY A 18 -10.60 -1.60 -11.65
C GLY A 18 -10.79 -1.25 -10.18
N PHE A 19 -12.04 -1.09 -9.74
CA PHE A 19 -12.34 -0.85 -8.33
C PHE A 19 -11.96 -2.05 -7.45
N ALA A 20 -12.30 -3.27 -7.88
CA ALA A 20 -11.92 -4.49 -7.16
C ALA A 20 -10.38 -4.63 -7.04
N GLY A 21 -9.64 -4.34 -8.11
CA GLY A 21 -8.17 -4.34 -8.10
C GLY A 21 -7.58 -3.28 -7.16
N LEU A 22 -8.17 -2.08 -7.11
CA LEU A 22 -7.74 -1.02 -6.19
C LEU A 22 -7.94 -1.42 -4.74
N VAL A 23 -9.11 -1.94 -4.38
CA VAL A 23 -9.40 -2.39 -3.01
C VAL A 23 -8.47 -3.54 -2.62
N ALA A 24 -8.28 -4.53 -3.51
CA ALA A 24 -7.36 -5.63 -3.27
C ALA A 24 -5.92 -5.15 -3.07
N GLY A 25 -5.44 -4.20 -3.88
CA GLY A 25 -4.12 -3.60 -3.77
C GLY A 25 -3.93 -2.81 -2.47
N ALA A 26 -4.90 -1.96 -2.11
CA ALA A 26 -4.87 -1.17 -0.88
C ALA A 26 -4.82 -2.06 0.36
N CYS A 27 -5.65 -3.11 0.41
CA CYS A 27 -5.64 -4.08 1.50
C CYS A 27 -4.31 -4.85 1.57
N SER A 28 -3.77 -5.29 0.44
CA SER A 28 -2.48 -6.01 0.41
C SER A 28 -1.33 -5.14 0.92
N MET A 29 -1.30 -3.86 0.54
CA MET A 29 -0.29 -2.92 1.00
C MET A 29 -0.41 -2.62 2.50
N ALA A 30 -1.65 -2.43 2.99
CA ALA A 30 -1.91 -2.22 4.41
C ALA A 30 -1.45 -3.41 5.27
N ILE A 31 -1.75 -4.63 4.83
CA ILE A 31 -1.33 -5.87 5.51
C ILE A 31 0.19 -6.01 5.47
N GLY A 32 0.82 -5.75 4.33
CA GLY A 32 2.28 -5.82 4.19
C GLY A 32 3.01 -4.89 5.16
N GLU A 33 2.56 -3.64 5.24
CA GLU A 33 3.11 -2.64 6.16
C GLU A 33 2.83 -2.98 7.63
N PHE A 34 1.64 -3.48 7.95
CA PHE A 34 1.32 -3.95 9.30
C PHE A 34 2.28 -5.05 9.75
N VAL A 35 2.47 -6.09 8.93
CA VAL A 35 3.35 -7.22 9.26
C VAL A 35 4.82 -6.79 9.32
N SER A 36 5.24 -5.88 8.43
CA SER A 36 6.59 -5.31 8.44
C SER A 36 6.88 -4.56 9.74
N VAL A 37 5.99 -3.65 10.16
CA VAL A 37 6.16 -2.85 11.37
C VAL A 37 6.05 -3.71 12.63
N CYS A 38 5.14 -4.69 12.66
CA CYS A 38 5.09 -5.68 13.75
C CYS A 38 6.42 -6.43 13.89
N THR A 39 7.01 -6.86 12.77
CA THR A 39 8.31 -7.56 12.77
C THR A 39 9.44 -6.65 13.27
N GLN A 40 9.48 -5.38 12.83
CA GLN A 40 10.47 -4.40 13.29
C GLN A 40 10.37 -4.17 14.80
N ARG A 41 9.14 -4.00 15.31
CA ARG A 41 8.87 -3.84 16.74
C ARG A 41 9.31 -5.07 17.55
N ASP A 42 9.10 -6.29 17.06
CA ASP A 42 9.50 -7.51 17.76
C ASP A 42 11.04 -7.63 17.87
N VAL A 43 11.77 -7.24 16.83
CA VAL A 43 13.24 -7.21 16.84
C VAL A 43 13.76 -6.18 17.85
N GLU A 44 13.16 -4.99 17.88
CA GLU A 44 13.52 -3.90 18.81
C GLU A 44 13.29 -4.33 20.28
N ILE A 45 12.14 -4.94 20.58
CA ILE A 45 11.84 -5.48 21.92
C ILE A 45 12.85 -6.58 22.30
N ALA A 46 13.22 -7.45 21.36
CA ALA A 46 14.20 -8.50 21.60
C ALA A 46 15.61 -7.93 21.86
N GLN A 47 16.01 -6.87 21.16
CA GLN A 47 17.26 -6.16 21.41
C GLN A 47 17.26 -5.46 22.77
N MET A 48 16.18 -4.75 23.11
CA MET A 48 16.01 -4.10 24.41
C MET A 48 16.09 -5.10 25.58
N LYS A 49 15.51 -6.30 25.42
CA LYS A 49 15.61 -7.38 26.42
C LYS A 49 17.04 -7.90 26.59
N ARG A 50 17.85 -7.92 25.52
CA ARG A 50 19.27 -8.30 25.57
C ARG A 50 20.12 -7.22 26.25
N GLU A 51 19.85 -5.95 25.99
CA GLU A 51 20.54 -4.84 26.65
C GLU A 51 20.23 -4.78 28.15
N LYS A 52 18.95 -4.95 28.55
CA LYS A 52 18.57 -5.06 29.97
C LYS A 52 19.33 -6.16 30.72
N ARG A 53 19.52 -7.33 30.09
CA ARG A 53 20.30 -8.43 30.71
C ARG A 53 21.80 -8.13 30.82
N LYS A 54 22.34 -7.24 29.99
CA LYS A 54 23.75 -6.85 30.02
C LYS A 54 24.06 -5.77 31.07
N GLY A 55 23.07 -5.28 31.82
CA GLY A 55 23.28 -4.34 32.91
C GLY A 55 23.87 -2.98 32.49
N SER A 56 23.81 -2.65 31.20
CA SER A 56 24.27 -1.36 30.68
C SER A 56 23.18 -0.33 30.94
N SER A 57 23.27 0.37 32.08
CA SER A 57 22.51 1.60 32.32
C SER A 57 22.93 2.66 31.30
N LYS A 58 22.24 2.72 30.17
CA LYS A 58 22.09 3.97 29.44
C LYS A 58 20.83 4.64 29.97
N SER A 59 21.04 5.58 30.88
CA SER A 59 20.23 6.79 30.88
C SER A 59 20.44 7.44 29.52
N ASP A 60 19.37 7.64 28.76
CA ASP A 60 19.06 8.90 28.10
C ASP A 60 17.82 8.72 27.24
N GLU A 61 16.75 9.36 27.72
CA GLU A 61 15.81 10.17 26.94
C GLU A 61 15.96 10.06 25.42
N ASN A 62 15.29 9.08 24.83
CA ASN A 62 14.37 9.40 23.75
C ASN A 62 13.11 8.60 24.05
N ASP A 63 11.99 9.29 24.20
CA ASP A 63 10.66 8.70 24.02
C ASP A 63 10.56 8.20 22.57
N GLU A 64 11.29 7.13 22.23
CA GLU A 64 11.14 6.42 20.96
C GLU A 64 9.78 5.73 21.01
N LYS A 65 8.78 6.51 20.58
CA LYS A 65 7.39 6.11 20.50
C LYS A 65 7.32 4.90 19.59
N LEU A 66 7.16 3.72 20.18
CA LEU A 66 7.10 2.43 19.49
C LEU A 66 6.32 2.57 18.17
N PRO A 67 6.87 2.12 17.02
CA PRO A 67 6.25 2.25 15.71
C PRO A 67 4.83 1.70 15.74
N ASN A 68 3.79 2.52 15.55
CA ASN A 68 2.40 2.06 15.71
C ASN A 68 1.92 1.32 14.44
N PRO A 69 1.78 -0.02 14.46
CA PRO A 69 1.58 -0.81 13.26
C PRO A 69 0.24 -0.52 12.59
N VAL A 70 -0.80 -0.22 13.37
CA VAL A 70 -2.12 0.15 12.83
C VAL A 70 -2.07 1.51 12.14
N GLN A 71 -1.35 2.48 12.72
CA GLN A 71 -1.21 3.81 12.13
C GLN A 71 -0.41 3.77 10.81
N ALA A 72 0.68 3.00 10.78
CA ALA A 72 1.48 2.81 9.58
C ALA A 72 0.68 2.12 8.45
N ALA A 73 -0.01 1.04 8.77
CA ALA A 73 -0.88 0.33 7.82
C ALA A 73 -1.97 1.26 7.24
N LEU A 74 -2.61 2.07 8.08
CA LEU A 74 -3.64 3.01 7.66
C LEU A 74 -3.07 4.12 6.76
N ALA A 75 -1.91 4.68 7.13
CA ALA A 75 -1.23 5.69 6.33
C ALA A 75 -0.87 5.16 4.94
N SER A 76 -0.36 3.94 4.85
CA SER A 76 -0.02 3.29 3.58
C SER A 76 -1.26 2.96 2.74
N ALA A 77 -2.35 2.51 3.36
CA ALA A 77 -3.62 2.30 2.66
C ALA A 77 -4.16 3.61 2.05
N LEU A 78 -4.08 4.71 2.82
CA LEU A 78 -4.52 6.04 2.37
C LEU A 78 -3.62 6.58 1.25
N ALA A 79 -2.30 6.43 1.37
CA ALA A 79 -1.36 6.83 0.33
C ALA A 79 -1.64 6.09 -0.98
N PHE A 80 -1.89 4.78 -0.92
CA PHE A 80 -2.28 3.99 -2.09
C PHE A 80 -3.61 4.45 -2.68
N ALA A 81 -4.62 4.68 -1.84
CA ALA A 81 -5.93 5.15 -2.29
C ALA A 81 -5.86 6.51 -3.00
N ILE A 82 -5.03 7.43 -2.48
CA ILE A 82 -4.78 8.74 -3.12
C ILE A 82 -4.01 8.57 -4.43
N GLY A 83 -2.98 7.73 -4.47
CA GLY A 83 -2.22 7.44 -5.69
C GLY A 83 -3.08 6.83 -6.80
N ALA A 84 -4.10 6.08 -6.43
CA ALA A 84 -5.03 5.46 -7.36
C ALA A 84 -6.05 6.43 -7.99
N VAL A 85 -6.16 7.67 -7.52
CA VAL A 85 -7.10 8.67 -8.05
C VAL A 85 -6.83 9.01 -9.52
N VAL A 86 -5.57 9.21 -9.89
CA VAL A 86 -5.17 9.54 -11.27
C VAL A 86 -5.55 8.45 -12.28
N PRO A 87 -5.19 7.16 -12.07
CA PRO A 87 -5.56 6.10 -13.01
C PRO A 87 -7.07 5.84 -13.03
N LEU A 88 -7.78 6.08 -11.93
CA LEU A 88 -9.24 5.92 -11.87
C LEU A 88 -9.98 7.02 -12.63
N LEU A 89 -9.51 8.28 -12.52
CA LEU A 89 -10.00 9.39 -13.34
C LEU A 89 -9.69 9.19 -14.83
N ALA A 90 -8.48 8.73 -15.14
CA ALA A 90 -8.09 8.37 -16.50
C ALA A 90 -8.98 7.27 -17.07
N ALA A 91 -9.30 6.23 -16.27
CA ALA A 91 -10.20 5.17 -16.67
C ALA A 91 -11.64 5.64 -16.90
N ALA A 92 -12.13 6.59 -16.09
CA ALA A 92 -13.50 7.09 -16.15
C ALA A 92 -13.76 8.08 -17.30
N PHE A 93 -12.81 8.97 -17.61
CA PHE A 93 -13.04 10.07 -18.56
C PHE A 93 -12.39 9.88 -19.94
N ILE A 94 -11.37 9.02 -20.07
CA ILE A 94 -10.64 8.90 -21.33
C ILE A 94 -11.28 7.85 -22.25
N ARG A 95 -12.02 8.34 -23.25
CA ARG A 95 -12.68 7.53 -24.30
C ARG A 95 -11.72 6.96 -25.34
N GLN A 96 -10.52 7.55 -25.51
CA GLN A 96 -9.50 7.05 -26.43
C GLN A 96 -8.64 5.96 -25.76
N PRO A 97 -8.70 4.70 -26.22
CA PRO A 97 -8.07 3.56 -25.54
C PRO A 97 -6.53 3.66 -25.49
N MET A 98 -5.91 4.34 -26.46
CA MET A 98 -4.45 4.50 -26.52
C MET A 98 -3.92 5.41 -25.40
N VAL A 99 -4.61 6.52 -25.13
CA VAL A 99 -4.22 7.49 -24.08
C VAL A 99 -4.48 6.90 -22.69
N ARG A 100 -5.56 6.14 -22.51
CA ARG A 100 -5.88 5.46 -21.26
C ARG A 100 -4.78 4.48 -20.84
N MET A 101 -4.27 3.68 -21.78
CA MET A 101 -3.18 2.74 -21.50
C MET A 101 -1.86 3.46 -21.21
N ALA A 102 -1.55 4.54 -21.92
CA ALA A 102 -0.33 5.33 -21.68
C ALA A 102 -0.30 5.92 -20.25
N VAL A 103 -1.41 6.51 -19.78
CA VAL A 103 -1.49 7.07 -18.42
C VAL A 103 -1.35 5.98 -17.36
N VAL A 104 -2.00 4.83 -17.53
CA VAL A 104 -1.90 3.71 -16.58
C VAL A 104 -0.47 3.17 -16.51
N VAL A 105 0.21 3.02 -17.66
CA VAL A 105 1.60 2.53 -17.70
C VAL A 105 2.57 3.52 -17.06
N VAL A 106 2.38 4.83 -17.28
CA VAL A 106 3.23 5.87 -16.66
C VAL A 106 3.02 5.94 -15.15
N VAL A 107 1.80 5.74 -14.66
CA VAL A 107 1.51 5.76 -13.22
C VAL A 107 1.93 4.46 -12.52
N ALA A 108 1.88 3.33 -13.23
CA ALA A 108 2.24 2.02 -12.67
C ALA A 108 3.73 1.66 -12.81
N GLY A 109 4.50 2.48 -13.53
CA GLY A 109 5.93 2.28 -13.79
C GLY A 109 6.84 2.97 -12.77
#